data_AF-A0A9D6SP35-F1
#
_entry.id   AF-A0A9D6SP35-F1
#
_cell.length_a   1.000
_cell.length_b   1.000
_cell.length_c   1.000
_cell.angle_alpha   90.00
_cell.angle_beta   90.00
_cell.angle_gamma   90.00
#
_symmetry.space_group_name_H-M   'P 1'
#
loop_
_entity.id
_entity.type
_entity.pdbx_description
1 polymer ?
#
loop_
_entity_poly.entity_id
_entity_poly.type
_entity_poly.pdbx_seq_one_letter_code
_entity_poly.pdbx_strand_id
1 'polypeptide(L)'
;RGEMTVPAFRAYAGYSGWARGQLQAEIVRGGWYVIQADADTVFAADVSTIWPELIKRVTTKQALLDREEIRLWQAVPYRRHPGGL
;
A
#
# COMPACT_ATOMS: atom_id res chain seq x y z
N ARG A 1 -20.68 33.96 -9.34
CA ARG A 1 -21.38 32.88 -8.61
C ARG A 1 -20.32 31.84 -8.29
N GLY A 2 -19.90 31.71 -7.02
CA GLY A 2 -18.87 30.74 -6.65
C GLY A 2 -19.43 29.32 -6.71
N GLU A 3 -18.71 28.40 -7.35
CA GLU A 3 -18.99 26.98 -7.26
C GLU A 3 -18.72 26.52 -5.82
N MET A 4 -19.78 26.19 -5.09
CA MET A 4 -19.65 25.42 -3.85
C MET A 4 -19.43 23.97 -4.25
N THR A 5 -18.19 23.50 -4.15
CA THR A 5 -17.88 22.08 -4.31
C THR A 5 -18.48 21.35 -3.11
N VAL A 6 -19.54 20.58 -3.35
CA VAL A 6 -20.11 19.71 -2.31
C VAL A 6 -19.08 18.62 -2.02
N PRO A 7 -18.74 18.33 -0.75
CA PRO A 7 -17.85 17.22 -0.41
C PRO A 7 -18.39 15.90 -0.99
N ALA A 8 -17.51 15.08 -1.56
CA ALA A 8 -17.89 13.79 -2.11
C ALA A 8 -18.42 12.86 -1.00
N PHE A 9 -19.54 12.18 -1.27
CA PHE A 9 -20.17 11.24 -0.34
C PHE A 9 -20.25 9.85 -0.96
N ARG A 10 -19.91 8.83 -0.18
CA ARG A 10 -20.07 7.42 -0.55
C ARG A 10 -20.42 6.59 0.67
N ALA A 11 -21.44 5.73 0.53
CA ALA A 11 -21.86 4.81 1.58
C ALA A 11 -21.38 3.39 1.27
N TYR A 12 -20.98 2.66 2.32
CA TYR A 12 -20.59 1.25 2.28
C TYR A 12 -21.43 0.48 3.30
N ALA A 13 -21.89 -0.71 2.92
CA ALA A 13 -22.66 -1.58 3.82
C ALA A 13 -21.79 -2.75 4.27
N GLY A 14 -21.61 -2.89 5.59
CA GLY A 14 -20.73 -3.89 6.19
C GLY A 14 -19.28 -3.44 6.31
N TYR A 15 -18.43 -4.32 6.86
CA TYR A 15 -17.00 -4.07 7.04
C TYR A 15 -16.22 -5.39 7.04
N SER A 16 -14.95 -5.30 6.65
CA SER A 16 -13.99 -6.39 6.85
C SER A 16 -13.36 -6.25 8.23
N GLY A 17 -13.33 -7.35 8.99
CA GLY A 17 -12.74 -7.41 10.31
C GLY A 17 -11.68 -8.50 10.39
N TRP A 18 -10.68 -8.27 11.23
CA TRP A 18 -9.64 -9.24 11.54
C TRP A 18 -9.63 -9.54 13.02
N ALA A 19 -9.43 -10.80 13.38
CA ALA A 19 -9.12 -11.17 14.75
C ALA A 19 -7.75 -10.59 15.17
N ARG A 20 -7.50 -10.55 16.48
CA ARG A 20 -6.22 -10.07 17.03
C ARG A 20 -5.04 -10.78 16.36
N GLY A 21 -4.14 -10.00 15.77
CA GLY A 21 -2.92 -10.49 15.10
C GLY A 21 -3.12 -11.12 13.73
N GLN A 22 -4.37 -11.33 13.28
CA GLN A 22 -4.64 -11.99 12.00
C GLN A 22 -4.12 -11.17 10.80
N LEU A 23 -4.44 -9.86 10.75
CA LEU A 23 -3.98 -8.99 9.66
C LEU A 23 -2.44 -8.96 9.57
N GLN A 24 -1.75 -8.89 10.71
CA GLN A 24 -0.28 -8.90 10.75
C GLN A 24 0.28 -10.22 10.17
N ALA A 25 -0.31 -11.35 10.54
CA ALA A 25 0.10 -12.65 10.03
C ALA A 25 -0.16 -12.79 8.52
N GLU A 26 -1.26 -12.22 8.02
CA GLU A 26 -1.57 -12.19 6.58
C GLU A 26 -0.59 -11.29 5.81
N ILE A 27 -0.23 -10.13 6.34
CA ILE A 27 0.80 -9.24 5.76
C ILE A 27 2.14 -9.96 5.65
N VAL A 28 2.61 -10.62 6.72
CA VAL A 28 3.89 -11.35 6.73
C VAL A 28 3.91 -12.49 5.71
N ARG A 29 2.76 -13.13 5.45
CA ARG A 29 2.62 -14.17 4.41
C ARG A 29 2.47 -13.62 2.98
N GLY A 30 2.49 -12.30 2.81
CA GLY A 30 2.31 -11.66 1.50
C GLY A 30 0.87 -11.59 1.00
N GLY A 31 -0.12 -11.77 1.89
CA GLY A 31 -1.54 -11.71 1.55
C GLY A 31 -2.09 -10.29 1.36
N TRP A 32 -1.34 -9.27 1.82
CA TRP A 32 -1.74 -7.86 1.72
C TRP A 32 -0.59 -6.96 1.33
N TYR A 33 -0.91 -6.01 0.45
CA TYR A 33 -0.10 -4.83 0.17
C TYR A 33 -0.61 -3.65 1.01
N VAL A 34 0.26 -3.00 1.78
CA VAL A 34 -0.10 -1.88 2.68
C VAL A 34 0.46 -0.57 2.16
N ILE A 35 -0.42 0.39 1.89
CA ILE A 35 -0.09 1.75 1.43
C ILE A 35 -0.85 2.80 2.22
N GLN A 36 -0.40 4.06 2.14
CA GLN A 36 -1.08 5.18 2.79
C GLN A 36 -2.43 5.44 2.09
N ALA A 37 -3.47 5.65 2.90
CA ALA A 37 -4.79 5.99 2.40
C ALA A 37 -4.82 7.42 1.84
N ASP A 38 -5.71 7.64 0.89
CA ASP A 38 -5.90 8.92 0.20
C ASP A 38 -7.39 9.14 -0.10
N ALA A 39 -7.90 10.33 0.18
CA ALA A 39 -9.31 10.65 0.06
C ALA A 39 -9.77 10.66 -1.41
N ASP A 40 -8.91 11.15 -2.32
CA ASP A 40 -9.24 11.22 -3.75
C ASP A 40 -9.47 9.81 -4.32
N THR A 41 -8.71 8.82 -3.85
CA THR A 41 -8.89 7.42 -4.24
C THR A 41 -10.16 6.80 -3.64
N VAL A 42 -10.47 7.06 -2.37
CA VAL A 42 -11.68 6.53 -1.70
C VAL A 42 -12.95 7.11 -2.32
N PHE A 43 -12.93 8.39 -2.67
CA PHE A 43 -14.06 9.12 -3.23
C PHE A 43 -13.97 9.30 -4.76
N ALA A 44 -13.13 8.54 -5.45
CA ALA A 44 -12.94 8.62 -6.89
C ALA A 44 -14.28 8.48 -7.64
N ALA A 45 -14.51 9.38 -8.60
CA ALA A 45 -15.76 9.39 -9.39
C ALA A 45 -15.94 8.08 -10.19
N ASP A 46 -14.86 7.56 -10.78
CA ASP A 46 -14.85 6.30 -11.49
C ASP A 46 -14.21 5.18 -10.64
N VAL A 47 -15.06 4.26 -10.17
CA VAL A 47 -14.66 3.14 -9.32
C VAL A 47 -13.78 2.11 -10.03
N SER A 48 -13.86 2.03 -11.37
CA SER A 48 -13.09 1.06 -12.16
C SER A 48 -11.58 1.38 -12.14
N THR A 49 -11.22 2.62 -11.86
CA THR A 49 -9.84 3.10 -11.83
C THR A 49 -9.12 2.85 -10.50
N ILE A 50 -9.87 2.63 -9.41
CA ILE A 50 -9.33 2.53 -8.05
C ILE A 50 -8.29 1.40 -7.94
N TRP A 51 -8.66 0.18 -8.34
CA TRP A 51 -7.77 -0.97 -8.21
C TRP A 51 -6.51 -0.89 -9.08
N PRO A 52 -6.60 -0.56 -10.39
CA PRO A 52 -5.42 -0.34 -11.22
C PRO A 52 -4.44 0.67 -10.62
N GLU A 53 -4.93 1.81 -10.13
CA GLU A 53 -4.08 2.85 -9.55
C GLU A 53 -3.45 2.42 -8.22
N LEU A 54 -4.19 1.75 -7.33
CA LEU A 54 -3.65 1.24 -6.06
C LEU A 54 -2.56 0.18 -6.29
N ILE A 55 -2.76 -0.74 -7.25
CA ILE A 55 -1.76 -1.75 -7.62
C ILE A 55 -0.51 -1.09 -8.19
N LYS A 56 -0.66 -0.11 -9.09
CA LYS A 56 0.46 0.66 -9.64
C LYS A 56 1.24 1.39 -8.56
N ARG A 57 0.55 2.02 -7.60
CA ARG A 57 1.18 2.74 -6.49
C ARG A 57 1.98 1.80 -5.60
N VAL A 58 1.43 0.66 -5.20
CA VAL A 58 2.15 -0.26 -4.31
C VAL A 58 3.32 -0.93 -5.00
N THR A 59 3.17 -1.37 -6.24
CA THR A 59 4.25 -2.02 -7.00
C THR A 59 5.41 -1.04 -7.26
N THR A 60 5.11 0.22 -7.57
CA THR A 60 6.14 1.26 -7.71
C THR A 60 6.88 1.49 -6.39
N LYS A 61 6.15 1.60 -5.28
CA LYS A 61 6.75 1.79 -3.95
C LYS A 61 7.63 0.61 -3.55
N GLN A 62 7.19 -0.62 -3.79
CA GLN A 62 7.97 -1.81 -3.49
C GLN A 62 9.25 -1.89 -4.32
N ALA A 63 9.16 -1.64 -5.63
CA ALA A 63 10.34 -1.60 -6.49
C ALA A 63 11.38 -0.55 -6.04
N LEU A 64 10.92 0.58 -5.49
CA LEU A 64 11.81 1.60 -4.91
C LEU A 64 12.45 1.12 -3.60
N LEU A 65 11.68 0.53 -2.69
CA LEU A 65 12.21 -0.01 -1.43
C LEU A 65 13.22 -1.13 -1.69
N ASP A 66 12.91 -2.05 -2.61
CA ASP A 66 13.82 -3.12 -3.01
C ASP A 66 15.12 -2.56 -3.59
N ARG A 67 15.02 -1.50 -4.42
CA ARG A 67 16.18 -0.80 -4.97
C ARG A 67 17.01 -0.10 -3.89
N GLU A 68 16.38 0.55 -2.92
CA GLU A 68 17.08 1.20 -1.81
C GLU A 68 17.77 0.18 -0.91
N GLU A 69 17.10 -0.92 -0.59
CA GLU A 69 17.71 -2.08 0.08
C GLU A 69 18.94 -2.56 -0.68
N ILE A 70 18.83 -2.88 -1.98
CA ILE A 70 19.96 -3.31 -2.82
C ILE A 70 21.10 -2.28 -2.80
N ARG A 71 20.78 -0.99 -2.88
CA ARG A 71 21.77 0.09 -2.80
C ARG A 71 22.49 0.10 -1.46
N LEU A 72 21.77 -0.08 -0.35
CA LEU A 72 22.34 -0.17 0.98
C LEU A 72 23.23 -1.41 1.09
N TRP A 73 22.85 -2.54 0.50
CA TRP A 73 23.69 -3.74 0.47
C TRP A 73 24.96 -3.59 -0.37
N GLN A 74 24.95 -2.82 -1.46
CA GLN A 74 26.14 -2.55 -2.27
C GLN A 74 27.08 -1.49 -1.68
N ALA A 75 26.61 -0.69 -0.72
CA ALA A 75 27.36 0.43 -0.14
C ALA A 75 28.16 0.07 1.13
N VAL A 76 28.02 -1.14 1.69
CA VAL A 76 28.75 -1.57 2.91
C VAL A 76 29.79 -2.65 2.58
N PRO A 77 31.10 -2.44 2.81
CA PRO A 77 32.14 -3.37 2.36
C PRO A 77 32.17 -4.71 3.11
N TYR A 78 31.52 -4.80 4.29
CA TYR A 78 31.59 -6.00 5.12
C TYR A 78 30.44 -6.05 6.14
N ARG A 79 29.39 -6.82 5.85
CA ARG A 79 28.45 -7.28 6.88
C ARG A 79 28.03 -8.71 6.55
N ARG A 80 28.42 -9.65 7.41
CA ARG A 80 28.07 -11.07 7.29
C ARG A 80 26.54 -11.23 7.39
N HIS A 81 25.93 -11.95 6.44
CA HIS A 81 24.48 -12.19 6.34
C HIS A 81 23.92 -12.98 7.55
N PRO A 82 22.71 -12.66 8.05
CA PRO A 82 21.93 -13.58 8.85
C PRO A 82 21.10 -14.46 7.89
N GLY A 83 21.73 -15.50 7.34
CA GLY A 83 21.05 -16.40 6.40
C GLY A 83 21.94 -17.31 5.56
N GLY A 84 23.19 -17.53 5.96
CA GLY A 84 24.01 -18.57 5.34
C GLY A 84 23.43 -19.95 5.65
N LEU A 85 22.84 -20.58 4.63
CA LEU A 85 22.96 -22.02 4.44
C LEU A 85 24.37 -22.32 3.90
#